data_AF-A0A483IM41-F1
#
_entry.id   AF-A0A483IM41-F1
#
_cell.length_a   1.000
_cell.length_b   1.000
_cell.length_c   1.000
_cell.angle_alpha   90.00
_cell.angle_beta   90.00
_cell.angle_gamma   90.00
#
_symmetry.space_group_name_H-M   'P 1'
#
loop_
_entity.id
_entity.type
_entity.pdbx_description
1 polymer ?
#
loop_
_entity_poly.entity_id
_entity_poly.type
_entity_poly.pdbx_seq_one_letter_code
_entity_poly.pdbx_strand_id
1 'polypeptide(L)' 'MKKLLAILPLVLAGCAQPQPTAPTKTIGMPNPAAVYCQQSGGTRVPVQTPQGVSTQCKLPSGETLDE' A
#
# COMPACT_ATOMS: atom_id res chain seq x y z
N MET A 1 26.62 52.74 -25.92
CA MET A 1 25.55 52.39 -26.88
C MET A 1 24.87 51.12 -26.40
N LYS A 2 23.59 51.28 -26.04
CA LYS A 2 22.72 50.29 -25.40
C LYS A 2 22.37 49.18 -26.39
N LYS A 3 22.63 47.92 -26.04
CA LYS A 3 21.89 46.76 -26.58
C LYS A 3 21.54 45.83 -25.43
N LEU A 4 20.41 46.14 -24.79
CA LEU A 4 19.61 45.16 -24.07
C LEU A 4 19.26 44.05 -25.06
N LEU A 5 19.77 42.85 -24.84
CA LEU A 5 19.32 41.65 -25.54
C LEU A 5 18.71 40.71 -24.51
N ALA A 6 17.48 40.33 -24.83
CA ALA A 6 16.44 39.85 -23.95
C ALA A 6 16.78 38.54 -23.23
N ILE A 7 16.30 38.48 -21.98
CA ILE A 7 16.17 37.27 -21.18
C ILE A 7 15.09 36.42 -21.84
N LEU A 8 15.45 35.24 -22.35
CA LEU A 8 14.50 34.27 -22.88
C LEU A 8 14.30 33.18 -21.80
N PRO A 9 13.10 33.02 -21.20
CA PRO A 9 12.85 31.93 -20.29
C PRO A 9 12.71 30.65 -21.13
N LEU A 10 13.69 29.76 -20.99
CA LEU A 10 13.64 28.42 -21.58
C LEU A 10 12.51 27.65 -20.89
N VAL A 11 11.43 27.42 -21.61
CA VAL A 11 10.23 26.74 -21.12
C VAL A 11 10.61 25.30 -20.77
N LEU A 12 10.57 24.94 -19.49
CA LEU A 12 10.76 23.56 -19.05
C LEU A 12 9.54 22.74 -19.51
N ALA A 13 9.67 22.02 -20.62
CA ALA A 13 8.74 20.97 -20.99
C ALA A 13 8.96 19.77 -20.06
N GLY A 14 8.10 19.59 -19.06
CA GLY A 14 8.07 18.41 -18.21
C GLY A 14 7.41 17.23 -18.93
N CYS A 15 8.07 16.08 -18.95
CA CYS A 15 7.46 14.83 -19.40
C CYS A 15 6.44 14.36 -18.35
N ALA A 16 5.15 14.45 -18.66
CA ALA A 16 4.14 13.72 -17.90
C ALA A 16 4.24 12.24 -18.30
N GLN A 17 4.83 11.40 -17.44
CA GLN A 17 4.75 9.94 -17.60
C GLN A 17 3.29 9.52 -17.42
N PRO A 18 2.72 8.71 -18.33
CA PRO A 18 1.43 8.08 -18.09
C PRO A 18 1.53 7.27 -16.80
N GLN A 19 0.74 7.65 -15.80
CA GLN A 19 0.55 6.84 -14.60
C GLN A 19 0.12 5.44 -15.08
N PRO A 20 0.83 4.36 -14.71
CA PRO A 20 0.31 3.03 -14.93
C PRO A 20 -1.06 2.98 -14.26
N THR A 21 -2.14 2.84 -15.04
CA THR A 21 -3.44 2.46 -14.49
C THR A 21 -3.17 1.22 -13.68
N ALA A 22 -3.27 1.35 -12.35
CA ALA A 22 -3.01 0.25 -11.43
C ALA A 22 -3.77 -0.97 -11.95
N PRO A 23 -3.11 -2.13 -12.13
CA PRO A 23 -3.80 -3.31 -12.60
C PRO A 23 -5.02 -3.51 -11.70
N THR A 24 -6.19 -3.72 -12.30
CA THR A 24 -7.38 -4.19 -11.61
C THR A 24 -6.93 -5.30 -10.68
N LYS A 25 -7.06 -5.07 -9.38
CA LYS A 25 -6.57 -5.97 -8.34
C LYS A 25 -7.28 -7.30 -8.57
N THR A 26 -6.64 -8.23 -9.26
CA THR A 26 -7.08 -9.61 -9.30
C THR A 26 -7.03 -10.05 -7.85
N ILE A 27 -8.21 -10.15 -7.23
CA ILE A 27 -8.33 -10.65 -5.86
C ILE A 27 -7.85 -12.10 -5.97
N GLY A 28 -6.60 -12.34 -5.58
CA GLY A 28 -6.04 -13.69 -5.50
C GLY A 28 -6.84 -14.54 -4.52
N MET A 29 -6.45 -15.80 -4.36
CA MET A 29 -7.02 -16.61 -3.28
C MET A 29 -6.82 -15.89 -1.93
N PRO A 30 -7.85 -15.85 -1.05
CA PRO A 30 -7.71 -15.26 0.26
C PRO A 30 -6.67 -16.05 1.08
N ASN A 31 -5.96 -15.36 1.99
CA ASN A 31 -5.08 -16.04 2.95
C ASN A 31 -5.93 -17.03 3.77
N PRO A 32 -5.65 -18.35 3.76
CA PRO A 32 -6.41 -19.34 4.52
C PRO A 32 -6.54 -19.01 6.01
N ALA A 33 -5.51 -18.43 6.62
CA ALA A 33 -5.53 -18.06 8.02
C ALA A 33 -6.40 -16.81 8.29
N ALA A 34 -6.42 -15.84 7.37
CA ALA A 34 -7.37 -14.73 7.42
C ALA A 34 -8.83 -15.23 7.35
N VAL A 35 -9.10 -16.20 6.47
CA VAL A 35 -10.41 -16.83 6.35
C VAL A 35 -10.80 -17.55 7.64
N TYR A 36 -9.88 -18.35 8.20
CA TYR A 36 -10.12 -19.04 9.47
C TYR A 36 -10.41 -18.06 10.61
N CYS A 37 -9.64 -16.97 10.71
CA CYS A 37 -9.85 -15.96 11.74
C CYS A 37 -11.26 -15.38 11.65
N GLN A 38 -11.69 -14.99 10.45
CA GLN A 38 -13.02 -14.43 10.22
C GLN A 38 -14.14 -15.44 10.53
N GLN A 39 -14.00 -16.68 10.06
CA GLN A 39 -15.00 -17.74 10.26
C GLN A 39 -15.14 -18.15 11.73
N SER A 40 -14.05 -18.06 12.49
CA SER A 40 -14.02 -18.35 13.93
C SER A 40 -14.52 -17.18 14.80
N GLY A 41 -14.99 -16.10 14.17
CA GLY A 41 -15.42 -14.88 14.88
C GLY A 41 -14.26 -14.10 15.51
N GLY A 42 -13.03 -14.37 15.07
CA GLY A 42 -11.83 -13.71 15.56
C GLY A 42 -11.66 -12.30 14.98
N THR A 43 -10.81 -11.52 15.65
CA THR A 43 -10.42 -10.18 15.23
C THR A 43 -8.97 -10.19 14.77
N ARG A 44 -8.71 -9.64 13.58
CA ARG A 44 -7.37 -9.47 13.03
C ARG A 44 -6.69 -8.26 13.67
N VAL A 45 -5.54 -8.46 14.30
CA VAL A 45 -4.78 -7.44 15.03
C VAL A 45 -3.40 -7.30 14.39
N PRO A 46 -3.10 -6.15 13.75
CA PRO A 46 -1.76 -5.92 13.21
C PRO A 46 -0.75 -5.76 14.34
N VAL A 47 0.41 -6.39 14.19
CA VAL A 47 1.50 -6.39 15.16
C VAL A 47 2.79 -5.98 14.48
N GLN A 48 3.42 -4.93 15.02
CA GLN A 48 4.70 -4.46 14.53
C GLN A 48 5.81 -5.40 15.02
N THR A 49 6.61 -5.91 14.09
CA THR A 49 7.78 -6.74 14.35
C THR A 49 9.03 -6.06 13.75
N PRO A 50 10.25 -6.46 14.15
CA PRO A 50 11.46 -5.99 13.49
C PRO A 50 11.51 -6.31 11.98
N GLN A 51 10.74 -7.30 11.53
CA GLN A 51 10.67 -7.75 10.14
C GLN A 51 9.57 -7.06 9.32
N GLY A 52 8.67 -6.31 9.96
CA GLY A 52 7.54 -5.65 9.29
C GLY A 52 6.28 -5.63 10.15
N VAL A 53 5.11 -5.75 9.52
CA VAL A 53 3.83 -5.91 10.22
C VAL A 53 3.35 -7.34 9.98
N SER A 54 3.16 -8.11 11.05
CA SER A 54 2.40 -9.36 11.01
C SER A 54 0.96 -9.13 11.46
N THR A 55 0.07 -10.08 11.23
CA THR A 55 -1.29 -10.04 11.78
C THR A 55 -1.50 -11.22 12.72
N GLN A 56 -2.05 -10.96 13.89
CA GLN A 56 -2.51 -12.01 14.80
C GLN A 56 -4.03 -12.08 14.77
N CYS A 57 -4.58 -13.27 14.89
CA CYS A 57 -5.99 -13.49 15.11
C CYS A 57 -6.29 -13.66 16.61
N LYS A 58 -7.13 -12.78 17.16
CA LYS A 58 -7.66 -12.90 18.52
C LYS A 58 -9.05 -13.52 18.48
N LEU A 59 -9.20 -14.74 18.98
CA LEU A 59 -10.47 -15.46 19.03
C LEU A 59 -11.38 -14.96 20.17
N PRO A 60 -12.70 -15.18 20.07
CA PRO A 60 -13.64 -14.89 21.16
C PRO A 60 -13.36 -15.65 22.45
N SER A 61 -12.72 -16.83 22.35
CA SER A 61 -12.25 -17.61 23.50
C SER A 61 -11.13 -16.91 24.29
N GLY A 62 -10.51 -15.87 23.72
CA GLY A 62 -9.35 -15.18 24.28
C GLY A 62 -8.00 -15.70 23.76
N GLU A 63 -8.00 -16.83 23.04
CA GLU A 63 -6.80 -17.35 22.39
C GLU A 63 -6.30 -16.38 21.30
N THR A 64 -4.97 -16.31 21.16
CA THR A 64 -4.33 -15.52 20.09
C THR A 64 -3.42 -16.46 19.29
N LEU A 65 -3.60 -16.44 17.97
CA LEU A 65 -2.84 -17.23 17.00
C LEU A 65 -2.29 -16.34 15.89
N ASP A 66 -1.24 -16.80 15.22
CA ASP A 66 -0.69 -16.14 14.03
C ASP A 66 -1.64 -16.31 12.83
N GLU A 67 -1.63 -15.33 11.93
CA GLU A 67 -2.43 -15.32 10.71
C GLU A 67 -1.59 -15.17 9.44
#